data_AF-A0A8T1F244-F1
#
_entry.id   AF-A0A8T1F244-F1
#
_cell.length_a   1.000
_cell.length_b   1.000
_cell.length_c   1.000
_cell.angle_alpha   90.00
_cell.angle_beta   90.00
_cell.angle_gamma   90.00
#
_symmetry.space_group_name_H-M   'P 1'
#
loop_
_entity.id
_entity.type
_entity.pdbx_description
1 polymer ?
#
loop_
_entity_poly.entity_id
_entity_poly.type
_entity_poly.pdbx_seq_one_letter_code
_entity_poly.pdbx_strand_id
1 'polypeptide(L)'
;MIRQVAEEAESSCTLSGTYTSGTDVSSCSTVTIKSLTVPAGVTLDLSDLKSGANVVFSGTTTFGTKKWSGPLVLLTGTKLTVSGSGTLDGQGSWYWKQGTSITRPVFFRMKQPKSGFMCTLEATTYTNGLLKKE
;
A
#
# COMPACT_ATOMS: atom_id res chain seq x y z
N MET A 1 21.44 21.89 -27.76
CA MET A 1 20.08 21.67 -27.22
C MET A 1 20.19 20.83 -25.97
N ILE A 2 20.47 21.46 -24.83
CA ILE A 2 20.48 20.78 -23.53
C ILE A 2 19.02 20.67 -23.15
N ARG A 3 18.45 19.48 -23.28
CA ARG A 3 17.10 19.19 -22.78
C ARG A 3 17.14 19.51 -21.29
N GLN A 4 16.46 20.58 -20.90
CA GLN A 4 15.71 20.58 -19.64
C GLN A 4 14.96 19.25 -19.64
N VAL A 5 15.49 18.26 -18.93
CA VAL A 5 14.60 17.31 -18.30
C VAL A 5 13.91 18.20 -17.29
N ALA A 6 12.68 18.59 -17.63
CA ALA A 6 11.82 19.23 -16.69
C ALA A 6 11.97 18.43 -15.40
N GLU A 7 12.37 19.13 -14.34
CA GLU A 7 11.83 18.81 -13.03
C GLU A 7 10.32 18.99 -13.23
N GLU A 8 9.68 17.97 -13.81
CA GLU A 8 8.32 17.63 -13.46
C GLU A 8 8.45 17.59 -11.94
N ALA A 9 7.88 18.57 -11.25
CA ALA A 9 7.64 18.47 -9.84
C ALA A 9 6.62 17.33 -9.68
N GLU A 10 7.06 16.09 -9.96
CA GLU A 10 6.39 14.84 -9.68
C GLU A 10 6.26 14.88 -8.18
N SER A 11 5.07 15.24 -7.69
CA SER A 11 4.79 15.41 -6.28
C SER A 11 5.11 14.09 -5.60
N SER A 12 6.28 14.01 -4.99
CA SER A 12 6.73 12.83 -4.28
C SER A 12 6.24 12.94 -2.85
N CYS A 13 5.31 12.09 -2.46
CA CYS A 13 4.69 12.11 -1.16
C CYS A 13 5.30 11.02 -0.30
N THR A 14 5.85 11.40 0.85
CA THR A 14 6.43 10.45 1.80
C THR A 14 5.50 10.27 2.98
N LEU A 15 4.96 9.06 3.13
CA LEU A 15 4.14 8.66 4.27
C LEU A 15 5.04 7.98 5.30
N SER A 16 5.16 8.56 6.49
CA SER A 16 5.93 7.99 7.59
C SER A 16 5.30 8.29 8.95
N GLY A 17 5.68 7.55 9.99
CA GLY A 17 5.12 7.73 11.33
C GLY A 17 3.76 7.04 11.47
N THR A 18 2.71 7.76 11.85
CA THR A 18 1.37 7.19 12.01
C THR A 18 0.48 7.56 10.82
N TYR A 19 -0.13 6.57 10.17
CA TYR A 19 -1.02 6.82 9.04
C TYR A 19 -2.34 7.46 9.47
N THR A 20 -2.69 8.53 8.77
CA THR A 20 -3.98 9.22 8.87
C THR A 20 -4.83 8.89 7.66
N SER A 21 -6.03 8.35 7.90
CA SER A 21 -7.01 8.14 6.84
C SER A 21 -7.39 9.47 6.19
N GLY A 22 -7.54 9.48 4.86
CA GLY A 22 -7.83 10.70 4.09
C GLY A 22 -6.59 11.50 3.71
N THR A 23 -5.41 10.87 3.74
CA THR A 23 -4.21 11.48 3.17
C THR A 23 -4.38 11.62 1.66
N ASP A 24 -4.37 12.86 1.17
CA ASP A 24 -4.52 13.14 -0.25
C ASP A 24 -3.23 12.79 -0.98
N VAL A 25 -3.24 11.64 -1.66
CA VAL A 25 -2.13 11.18 -2.52
C VAL A 25 -2.42 11.38 -4.00
N SER A 26 -3.49 12.12 -4.32
CA SER A 26 -3.99 12.28 -5.69
C SER A 26 -3.14 13.18 -6.55
N SER A 27 -2.54 14.18 -5.92
CA SER A 27 -1.51 15.00 -6.56
C SER A 27 -0.19 14.24 -6.72
N CYS A 28 0.03 13.16 -5.97
CA CYS A 28 1.34 12.53 -5.86
C CYS A 28 1.60 11.55 -7.01
N SER A 29 2.67 11.80 -7.77
CA SER A 29 3.11 10.85 -8.80
C SER A 29 3.98 9.73 -8.21
N THR A 30 4.70 9.99 -7.12
CA THR A 30 5.46 8.96 -6.40
C THR A 30 5.07 8.96 -4.93
N VAL A 31 4.65 7.83 -4.39
CA VAL A 31 4.28 7.67 -2.97
C VAL A 31 5.28 6.74 -2.30
N THR A 32 6.13 7.30 -1.43
CA THR A 32 7.09 6.54 -0.64
C THR A 32 6.52 6.28 0.75
N ILE A 33 6.34 5.02 1.10
CA ILE A 33 5.84 4.59 2.40
C ILE A 33 7.04 4.13 3.21
N LYS A 34 7.41 4.89 4.24
CA LYS A 34 8.59 4.65 5.07
C LYS A 34 8.23 4.46 6.54
N SER A 35 8.47 3.26 7.07
CA SER A 35 8.27 2.94 8.49
C SER A 35 6.92 3.46 9.03
N LEU A 36 5.83 3.10 8.33
CA LEU A 36 4.50 3.62 8.59
C LEU A 36 3.73 2.72 9.56
N THR A 37 3.07 3.29 10.55
CA THR A 37 2.20 2.57 11.48
C THR A 37 0.76 2.88 11.15
N VAL A 38 0.02 1.88 10.67
CA VAL A 38 -1.41 2.00 10.37
C VAL A 38 -2.20 1.60 11.62
N PRO A 39 -3.00 2.51 12.19
CA PRO A 39 -3.78 2.20 13.39
C PRO A 39 -4.82 1.10 13.16
N ALA A 40 -5.24 0.46 14.25
CA ALA A 40 -6.12 -0.70 14.21
C ALA A 40 -7.53 -0.33 13.68
N GLY A 41 -7.97 -0.99 12.61
CA GLY A 41 -9.26 -0.70 11.96
C GLY A 41 -9.24 0.47 10.99
N VAL A 42 -8.05 0.92 10.59
CA VAL A 42 -7.87 1.89 9.50
C VAL A 42 -7.30 1.16 8.28
N THR A 43 -7.82 1.52 7.12
CA THR A 43 -7.31 1.07 5.82
C THR A 43 -6.25 2.06 5.35
N LEU A 44 -5.09 1.56 4.93
CA LEU A 44 -4.16 2.31 4.10
C LEU A 44 -4.79 2.48 2.72
N ASP A 45 -5.45 3.62 2.52
CA ASP A 45 -6.14 3.95 1.28
C ASP A 45 -5.17 4.65 0.33
N LEU A 46 -4.90 3.97 -0.78
CA LEU A 46 -4.12 4.43 -1.93
C LEU A 46 -4.98 4.29 -3.19
N SER A 47 -6.27 4.59 -3.08
CA SER A 47 -7.21 4.49 -4.18
C SER A 47 -7.24 5.73 -5.07
N ASP A 48 -6.85 6.88 -4.52
CA ASP A 48 -6.82 8.15 -5.21
C ASP A 48 -5.50 8.41 -5.96
N LEU A 49 -4.70 7.38 -6.24
CA LEU A 49 -3.41 7.57 -6.91
C LEU A 49 -3.58 8.01 -8.37
N LYS A 50 -2.69 8.92 -8.79
CA LYS A 50 -2.59 9.36 -10.19
C LYS A 50 -2.28 8.18 -11.11
N SER A 51 -2.79 8.22 -12.34
CA SER A 51 -2.44 7.22 -13.36
C SER A 51 -0.93 7.26 -13.65
N GLY A 52 -0.27 6.10 -13.62
CA GLY A 52 1.19 6.01 -13.76
C GLY A 52 1.95 6.21 -12.45
N ALA A 53 1.27 6.36 -11.31
CA ALA A 53 1.94 6.61 -10.05
C ALA A 53 2.80 5.43 -9.58
N ASN A 54 3.88 5.77 -8.88
CA ASN A 54 4.85 4.83 -8.35
C ASN A 54 4.74 4.74 -6.83
N VAL A 55 4.40 3.57 -6.30
CA VAL A 55 4.30 3.32 -4.86
C VAL A 55 5.54 2.56 -4.42
N VAL A 56 6.33 3.16 -3.54
CA VAL A 56 7.58 2.61 -3.05
C VAL A 56 7.45 2.28 -1.56
N PHE A 57 7.51 1.00 -1.21
CA PHE A 57 7.53 0.57 0.20
C PHE A 57 8.97 0.46 0.71
N SER A 58 9.27 1.11 1.83
CA SER A 58 10.59 1.13 2.47
C SER A 58 10.47 0.96 4.00
N GLY A 59 11.38 0.18 4.61
CA GLY A 59 11.35 -0.08 6.05
C GLY A 59 10.25 -1.05 6.46
N THR A 60 9.66 -0.88 7.64
CA THR A 60 8.62 -1.78 8.17
C THR A 60 7.32 -1.04 8.40
N THR A 61 6.28 -1.39 7.65
CA THR A 61 4.93 -0.88 7.86
C THR A 61 4.15 -1.82 8.76
N THR A 62 3.71 -1.35 9.91
CA THR A 62 3.00 -2.16 10.91
C THR A 62 1.52 -1.82 10.90
N PHE A 63 0.65 -2.84 10.88
CA PHE A 63 -0.79 -2.66 10.96
C PHE A 63 -1.30 -3.05 12.36
N GLY A 64 -2.16 -2.22 12.92
CA GLY A 64 -2.83 -2.48 14.19
C GLY A 64 -3.83 -3.64 14.07
N THR A 65 -3.89 -4.47 15.11
CA THR A 65 -4.76 -5.65 15.14
C THR A 65 -6.18 -5.28 15.57
N LYS A 66 -7.18 -5.60 14.75
CA LYS A 66 -8.59 -5.40 15.05
C LYS A 66 -9.42 -6.51 14.41
N LYS A 67 -10.49 -6.95 15.06
CA LYS A 67 -11.45 -7.88 14.47
C LYS A 67 -12.36 -7.11 13.51
N TRP A 68 -12.07 -7.18 12.21
CA TRP A 68 -12.85 -6.51 11.16
C TRP A 68 -12.58 -7.15 9.80
N SER A 69 -13.42 -6.87 8.81
CA SER A 69 -13.33 -7.46 7.48
C SER A 69 -12.20 -6.86 6.62
N GLY A 70 -11.58 -5.75 7.04
CA GLY A 70 -10.55 -5.05 6.26
C GLY A 70 -11.13 -4.31 5.04
N PRO A 71 -10.28 -3.99 4.04
CA PRO A 71 -8.88 -4.40 3.88
C PRO A 71 -7.88 -3.57 4.71
N LEU A 72 -6.66 -4.08 4.92
CA LEU A 72 -5.56 -3.32 5.53
C LEU A 72 -4.93 -2.35 4.53
N VAL A 73 -4.72 -2.79 3.29
CA VAL A 73 -4.21 -1.97 2.18
C VAL A 73 -5.20 -2.01 1.03
N LEU A 74 -5.62 -0.84 0.56
CA LEU A 74 -6.47 -0.68 -0.61
C LEU A 74 -5.69 0.10 -1.67
N LEU A 75 -5.46 -0.52 -2.82
CA LEU A 75 -4.79 0.09 -3.97
C LEU A 75 -5.74 0.13 -5.16
N THR A 76 -5.96 1.32 -5.70
CA THR A 76 -6.76 1.56 -6.91
C THR A 76 -6.06 2.65 -7.71
N GLY A 77 -6.04 2.52 -9.03
CA GLY A 77 -5.41 3.49 -9.92
C GLY A 77 -5.09 2.83 -11.25
N THR A 78 -4.59 3.56 -12.24
CA THR A 78 -4.28 3.03 -13.58
C THR A 78 -2.78 3.03 -13.83
N LYS A 79 -2.22 1.93 -14.37
CA LYS A 79 -0.76 1.81 -14.61
C LYS A 79 0.08 2.08 -13.35
N LEU A 80 -0.33 1.53 -12.21
CA LEU A 80 0.44 1.70 -10.98
C LEU A 80 1.68 0.81 -11.02
N THR A 81 2.80 1.37 -10.58
CA THR A 81 4.01 0.59 -10.30
C THR A 81 4.13 0.48 -8.80
N VAL A 82 4.14 -0.73 -8.27
CA VAL A 82 4.39 -0.93 -6.83
C VAL A 82 5.71 -1.67 -6.71
N SER A 83 6.67 -1.00 -6.09
CA SER A 83 8.01 -1.51 -5.87
C SER A 83 8.43 -1.27 -4.42
N GLY A 84 9.47 -1.95 -3.96
CA GLY A 84 10.02 -1.70 -2.64
C GLY A 84 10.59 -2.92 -1.94
N SER A 85 11.54 -2.66 -1.04
CA SER A 85 12.13 -3.63 -0.11
C SER A 85 11.48 -3.59 1.27
N GLY A 86 10.38 -2.85 1.42
CA GLY A 86 9.67 -2.70 2.68
C GLY A 86 8.96 -3.97 3.13
N THR A 87 8.95 -4.20 4.45
CA THR A 87 8.19 -5.25 5.13
C THR A 87 6.81 -4.73 5.52
N LEU A 88 5.76 -5.47 5.18
CA LEU A 88 4.40 -5.17 5.65
C LEU A 88 4.04 -6.15 6.78
N ASP A 89 4.06 -5.68 8.02
CA ASP A 89 3.71 -6.47 9.21
C ASP A 89 2.23 -6.29 9.58
N GLY A 90 1.40 -7.25 9.16
CA GLY A 90 -0.03 -7.27 9.51
C GLY A 90 -0.34 -7.90 10.85
N GLN A 91 0.67 -8.22 11.67
CA GLN A 91 0.52 -8.95 12.92
C GLN A 91 -0.35 -10.22 12.81
N GLY A 92 -0.17 -11.00 11.74
CA GLY A 92 -0.94 -12.22 11.46
C GLY A 92 -0.98 -13.19 12.63
N SER A 93 0.13 -13.31 13.37
CA SER A 93 0.26 -14.17 14.55
C SER A 93 -0.79 -13.88 15.64
N TRP A 94 -1.19 -12.62 15.82
CA TRP A 94 -2.23 -12.25 16.78
C TRP A 94 -3.61 -12.81 16.36
N TYR A 95 -3.93 -12.75 15.06
CA TYR A 95 -5.16 -13.32 14.51
C TYR A 95 -5.17 -14.86 14.56
N TRP A 96 -4.02 -15.51 14.38
CA TRP A 96 -3.90 -16.96 14.54
C TRP A 96 -4.13 -17.41 15.98
N LYS A 97 -3.68 -16.64 16.97
CA LYS A 97 -3.93 -16.94 18.40
C LYS A 97 -5.40 -16.85 18.81
N GLN A 98 -6.24 -16.16 18.05
CA GLN A 98 -7.66 -15.98 18.40
C GLN A 98 -8.60 -17.02 17.79
N GLY A 99 -8.07 -17.99 17.04
CA GLY A 99 -8.84 -19.07 16.45
C GLY A 99 -9.50 -18.71 15.10
N THR A 100 -10.35 -19.61 14.62
CA THR A 100 -11.03 -19.51 13.31
C THR A 100 -12.34 -18.73 13.36
N SER A 101 -12.89 -18.48 14.56
CA SER A 101 -14.16 -17.76 14.75
C SER A 101 -13.99 -16.23 14.86
N ILE A 102 -12.95 -15.67 14.23
CA ILE A 102 -12.71 -14.22 14.21
C ILE A 102 -12.72 -13.68 12.79
N THR A 103 -13.29 -12.49 12.64
CA THR A 103 -13.22 -11.75 11.37
C THR A 103 -11.78 -11.29 11.14
N ARG A 104 -11.13 -11.88 10.13
CA ARG A 104 -9.78 -11.55 9.71
C ARG A 104 -9.83 -10.52 8.59
N PRO A 105 -9.07 -9.41 8.68
CA PRO A 105 -9.05 -8.44 7.62
C PRO A 105 -8.28 -8.99 6.41
N VAL A 106 -8.79 -8.67 5.23
CA VAL A 106 -8.05 -8.88 4.00
C VAL A 106 -6.80 -8.01 4.04
N PHE A 107 -5.62 -8.59 3.78
CA PHE A 107 -4.36 -7.85 3.87
C PHE A 107 -4.23 -6.81 2.76
N PHE A 108 -4.45 -7.24 1.53
CA PHE A 108 -4.26 -6.41 0.35
C PHE A 108 -5.46 -6.55 -0.56
N ARG A 109 -6.02 -5.43 -0.98
CA ARG A 109 -7.09 -5.38 -1.97
C ARG A 109 -6.67 -4.44 -3.08
N MET A 110 -6.57 -4.98 -4.28
CA MET A 110 -6.38 -4.18 -5.48
C MET A 110 -7.72 -4.09 -6.21
N LYS A 111 -8.20 -2.88 -6.48
CA LYS A 111 -9.34 -2.68 -7.40
C LYS A 111 -8.82 -2.15 -8.72
N GLN A 112 -9.27 -2.75 -9.81
CA GLN A 112 -8.88 -2.33 -11.16
C GLN A 112 -9.94 -1.37 -11.74
N PRO A 113 -9.56 -0.15 -12.15
CA PRO A 113 -10.35 0.60 -13.12
C PRO A 113 -10.18 -0.06 -14.52
N LYS A 114 -11.28 -0.64 -15.01
CA LYS A 114 -11.50 -1.33 -16.32
C LYS A 114 -10.39 -1.33 -17.40
N SER A 115 -10.18 -2.54 -17.96
CA SER A 115 -9.64 -2.95 -19.29
C SER A 115 -8.44 -2.18 -19.87
N GLY A 116 -7.25 -2.82 -19.82
CA GLY A 116 -6.00 -2.31 -20.42
C GLY A 116 -4.85 -2.16 -19.41
N PHE A 117 -4.86 -2.99 -18.37
CA PHE A 117 -4.13 -2.74 -17.14
C PHE A 117 -2.80 -3.49 -17.08
N MET A 118 -1.68 -2.75 -17.07
CA MET A 118 -0.37 -3.27 -16.69
C MET A 118 -0.04 -2.73 -15.29
N CYS A 119 -0.27 -3.56 -14.28
CA CYS A 119 0.26 -3.32 -12.94
C CYS A 119 1.53 -4.15 -12.81
N THR A 120 2.69 -3.50 -12.82
CA THR A 120 3.96 -4.18 -12.59
C THR A 120 4.22 -4.19 -11.09
N LEU A 121 4.08 -5.37 -10.49
CA LEU A 121 4.39 -5.60 -9.08
C LEU A 121 5.79 -6.18 -8.99
N GLU A 122 6.81 -5.34 -8.82
CA GLU A 122 8.17 -5.76 -8.47
C GLU A 122 8.34 -5.65 -6.96
N ALA A 123 7.61 -6.47 -6.22
CA ALA A 123 7.69 -6.50 -4.76
C ALA A 123 8.51 -7.71 -4.33
N THR A 124 9.69 -7.46 -3.74
CA THR A 124 10.46 -8.49 -3.04
C THR A 124 9.82 -8.69 -1.66
N THR A 125 8.68 -9.37 -1.62
CA THR A 125 7.94 -9.61 -0.39
C THR A 125 8.55 -10.79 0.37
N TYR A 126 9.31 -10.53 1.43
CA TYR A 126 9.54 -11.52 2.46
C TYR A 126 8.38 -11.44 3.46
N THR A 127 7.39 -12.32 3.29
CA THR A 127 6.37 -12.54 4.32
C THR A 127 6.57 -13.90 4.94
N ASN A 128 6.45 -13.98 6.26
CA ASN A 128 6.06 -15.20 6.95
C ASN A 128 4.59 -15.53 6.60
N GLY A 129 4.34 -15.85 5.33
CA GLY A 129 3.23 -16.72 4.93
C GLY A 129 1.91 -16.09 4.47
N LEU A 130 1.85 -14.90 3.86
CA LEU A 130 0.59 -14.50 3.20
C LEU A 130 0.75 -13.41 2.12
N LEU A 131 1.08 -13.84 0.91
CA LEU A 131 0.55 -13.21 -0.31
C LEU A 131 -0.20 -14.28 -1.11
N LYS A 132 -1.53 -14.19 -1.13
CA LYS A 132 -2.31 -14.72 -2.25
C LYS A 132 -2.56 -13.55 -3.21
N LYS A 133 -1.86 -13.59 -4.34
CA LYS A 133 -2.35 -13.02 -5.60
C LYS A 133 -3.60 -13.83 -5.95
N GLU A 134 -4.76 -13.22 -5.93
CA GLU A 134 -5.91 -13.70 -6.71
C GLU A 134 -6.04 -12.83 -7.95
#